data_AF-A0A3S1Y6V1-F1
#
_entry.id   AF-A0A3S1Y6V1-F1
#
_cell.length_a   1.000
_cell.length_b   1.000
_cell.length_c   1.000
_cell.angle_alpha   90.00
_cell.angle_beta   90.00
_cell.angle_gamma   90.00
#
_symmetry.space_group_name_H-M   'P 1'
#
loop_
_entity.id
_entity.type
_entity.pdbx_description
1 polymer ?
#
loop_
_entity_poly.entity_id
_entity_poly.type
_entity_poly.pdbx_seq_one_letter_code
_entity_poly.pdbx_strand_id
1 'polypeptide(L)'
;SLAGSPGHDVYAPCNATDLHAHGFDYWALGHIHVRQVHPGASTVVMPGIPQGRDINEAGEKSVTLVTIRDDRTVEIEERLTSIAQFERVNVDLTEMEEWSDVVGRVRSALERVRASVKSRHAVVRLDLTGASPLSWALIRDRDLLLAEAEQAAEQTGDTWVEKLELKVSPSTSQTCEEAADPIFELAQSMRADAGSDAFRAEARALVQKMVADLPPDGRDFAGKDEAELELFLDRVLANGANLVTARLKAGGSQ
;
A
#
# COMPACT_ATOMS: atom_id res chain seq x y z
N SER A 1 -24.01 0.47 -5.11
CA SER A 1 -23.65 0.10 -3.72
C SER A 1 -24.89 -0.19 -2.89
N LEU A 2 -24.85 -1.22 -2.05
CA LEU A 2 -25.80 -1.36 -0.94
C LEU A 2 -25.43 -0.30 0.11
N ALA A 3 -26.23 0.77 0.17
CA ALA A 3 -25.99 1.94 1.02
C ALA A 3 -24.59 2.58 0.87
N GLY A 4 -24.23 3.00 -0.36
CA GLY A 4 -23.16 3.97 -0.64
C GLY A 4 -21.91 3.90 0.26
N SER A 5 -20.99 2.96 0.00
CA SER A 5 -19.65 3.04 0.60
C SER A 5 -18.93 4.32 0.18
N PRO A 6 -18.12 4.94 1.06
CA PRO A 6 -17.29 6.09 0.68
C PRO A 6 -16.35 5.71 -0.47
N GLY A 7 -16.35 6.47 -1.55
CA GLY A 7 -15.43 6.30 -2.69
C GLY A 7 -15.96 5.50 -3.89
N HIS A 8 -17.21 5.04 -3.88
CA HIS A 8 -17.85 4.45 -5.06
C HIS A 8 -19.04 5.29 -5.51
N ASP A 9 -19.09 5.56 -6.81
CA ASP A 9 -20.18 6.27 -7.49
C ASP A 9 -21.54 5.64 -7.16
N VAL A 10 -22.60 6.44 -7.08
CA VAL A 10 -23.97 6.01 -6.72
C VAL A 10 -24.62 5.31 -7.92
N TYR A 11 -23.95 4.31 -8.46
CA TYR A 11 -24.48 3.47 -9.50
C TYR A 11 -25.45 2.46 -8.85
N ALA A 12 -26.74 2.63 -9.15
CA ALA A 12 -27.87 1.85 -8.66
C ALA A 12 -28.02 1.81 -7.11
N PRO A 13 -28.71 2.80 -6.51
CA PRO A 13 -29.06 2.75 -5.10
C PRO A 13 -30.08 1.63 -4.86
N CYS A 14 -29.62 0.55 -4.24
CA CYS A 14 -30.47 -0.51 -3.71
C CYS A 14 -30.17 -0.59 -2.21
N ASN A 15 -31.20 -0.54 -1.36
CA ASN A 15 -31.05 -0.69 0.08
C ASN A 15 -31.32 -2.15 0.48
N ALA A 16 -30.57 -2.68 1.44
CA ALA A 16 -30.79 -4.01 1.98
C ALA A 16 -32.23 -4.18 2.51
N THR A 17 -32.82 -3.12 3.08
CA THR A 17 -34.21 -3.14 3.54
C THR A 17 -35.20 -3.42 2.41
N ASP A 18 -34.99 -2.83 1.22
CA ASP A 18 -35.87 -3.01 0.07
C ASP A 18 -35.77 -4.46 -0.45
N LEU A 19 -34.56 -5.03 -0.44
CA LEU A 19 -34.32 -6.42 -0.81
C LEU A 19 -35.02 -7.40 0.15
N HIS A 20 -34.99 -7.11 1.45
CA HIS A 20 -35.70 -7.93 2.43
C HIS A 20 -37.23 -7.85 2.29
N ALA A 21 -37.77 -6.72 1.83
CA ALA A 21 -39.20 -6.53 1.63
C ALA A 21 -39.74 -7.15 0.32
N HIS A 22 -38.87 -7.47 -0.63
CA HIS A 22 -39.26 -7.90 -1.97
C HIS A 22 -39.77 -9.35 -2.07
N GLY A 23 -39.61 -10.16 -1.02
CA GLY A 23 -40.19 -11.50 -0.93
C GLY A 23 -39.38 -12.65 -1.54
N PHE A 24 -38.12 -12.44 -1.94
CA PHE A 24 -37.21 -13.54 -2.29
C PHE A 24 -36.50 -14.08 -1.04
N ASP A 25 -36.28 -15.39 -0.96
CA ASP A 25 -35.57 -16.03 0.15
C ASP A 25 -34.05 -15.79 0.10
N TYR A 26 -33.49 -15.63 -1.09
CA TYR A 26 -32.05 -15.42 -1.31
C TYR A 26 -31.77 -14.40 -2.42
N TRP A 27 -30.80 -13.51 -2.16
CA TRP A 27 -30.29 -12.54 -3.11
C TRP A 27 -28.80 -12.77 -3.38
N ALA A 28 -28.50 -13.27 -4.58
CA ALA A 28 -27.14 -13.33 -5.11
C ALA A 28 -26.77 -12.00 -5.77
N LEU A 29 -26.06 -11.14 -5.04
CA LEU A 29 -25.59 -9.86 -5.58
C LEU A 29 -24.19 -9.99 -6.19
N GLY A 30 -23.71 -8.89 -6.78
CA GLY A 30 -22.37 -8.78 -7.36
C GLY A 30 -21.96 -7.31 -7.52
N HIS A 31 -20.93 -7.06 -8.33
CA HIS A 31 -20.32 -5.73 -8.61
C HIS A 31 -19.34 -5.20 -7.56
N ILE A 32 -19.55 -5.45 -6.27
CA ILE A 32 -18.63 -5.02 -5.20
C ILE A 32 -17.66 -6.16 -4.87
N HIS A 33 -16.36 -5.88 -4.87
CA HIS A 33 -15.31 -6.88 -4.65
C HIS A 33 -15.04 -7.19 -3.16
N VAL A 34 -15.70 -6.47 -2.27
CA VAL A 34 -15.71 -6.71 -0.83
C VAL A 34 -16.89 -7.59 -0.48
N ARG A 35 -16.62 -8.71 0.20
CA ARG A 35 -17.65 -9.62 0.68
C ARG A 35 -18.50 -8.95 1.75
N GLN A 36 -19.82 -9.05 1.63
CA GLN A 36 -20.80 -8.57 2.60
C GLN A 36 -21.97 -9.53 2.68
N VAL A 37 -22.42 -9.85 3.88
CA VAL A 37 -23.62 -10.66 4.12
C VAL A 37 -24.56 -9.84 4.98
N HIS A 38 -25.78 -9.63 4.49
CA HIS A 38 -26.81 -8.88 5.21
C HIS A 38 -27.88 -9.87 5.70
N PRO A 39 -27.88 -10.23 6.99
CA PRO A 39 -28.90 -11.09 7.57
C PRO A 39 -30.21 -10.31 7.74
N GLY A 40 -31.35 -10.98 7.54
CA GLY A 40 -32.67 -10.37 7.67
C GLY A 40 -33.80 -11.35 7.36
N ALA A 41 -34.93 -10.84 6.88
CA ALA A 41 -36.05 -11.67 6.41
C ALA A 41 -35.71 -12.52 5.18
N SER A 42 -34.68 -12.12 4.45
CA SER A 42 -34.08 -12.88 3.35
C SER A 42 -32.56 -12.90 3.50
N THR A 43 -31.90 -13.88 2.89
CA THR A 43 -30.44 -13.96 2.91
C THR A 43 -29.87 -13.17 1.74
N VAL A 44 -29.22 -12.03 2.01
CA VAL A 44 -28.63 -11.17 0.97
C VAL A 44 -27.11 -11.27 1.02
N VAL A 45 -26.49 -11.66 -0.09
CA VAL A 45 -25.06 -11.90 -0.15
C VAL A 45 -24.42 -11.13 -1.31
N MET A 46 -23.44 -10.31 -0.95
CA MET A 46 -22.40 -9.81 -1.85
C MET A 46 -21.18 -10.75 -1.69
N PRO A 47 -20.90 -11.65 -2.63
CA PRO A 47 -19.85 -12.66 -2.45
C PRO A 47 -18.43 -12.06 -2.47
N GLY A 48 -18.26 -10.85 -3.02
CA GLY A 48 -16.95 -10.23 -3.23
C GLY A 48 -16.29 -10.72 -4.53
N ILE A 49 -14.97 -10.78 -4.53
CA ILE A 49 -14.15 -11.31 -5.63
C ILE A 49 -13.48 -12.62 -5.19
N PRO A 50 -13.38 -13.67 -6.05
CA PRO A 50 -12.77 -14.95 -5.69
C PRO A 50 -11.24 -14.93 -5.60
N GLN A 51 -10.59 -13.96 -6.25
CA GLN A 51 -9.14 -13.74 -6.23
C GLN A 51 -8.87 -12.24 -6.35
N GLY A 52 -8.11 -11.68 -5.42
CA GLY A 52 -7.73 -10.27 -5.45
C GLY A 52 -6.79 -10.01 -6.62
N ARG A 53 -6.94 -8.86 -7.25
CA ARG A 53 -6.20 -8.45 -8.45
C ARG A 53 -4.95 -7.65 -8.11
N ASP A 54 -5.00 -6.89 -7.03
CA ASP A 54 -3.91 -6.04 -6.57
C ASP A 54 -3.98 -5.80 -5.05
N ILE A 55 -3.01 -5.06 -4.54
CA ILE A 55 -2.85 -4.72 -3.13
C ILE A 55 -4.04 -3.97 -2.50
N ASN A 56 -4.86 -3.27 -3.29
CA ASN A 56 -6.07 -2.59 -2.79
C ASN A 56 -7.21 -3.59 -2.54
N GLU A 57 -7.09 -4.80 -3.06
CA GLU A 57 -7.98 -5.93 -2.78
C GLU A 57 -7.31 -6.90 -1.78
N ALA A 58 -6.73 -6.36 -0.70
CA ALA A 58 -6.06 -7.13 0.35
C ALA A 58 -7.01 -8.08 1.11
N GLY A 59 -6.42 -9.05 1.81
CA GLY A 59 -7.13 -10.02 2.64
C GLY A 59 -7.69 -11.23 1.89
N GLU A 60 -8.33 -12.10 2.66
CA GLU A 60 -8.93 -13.35 2.18
C GLU A 60 -9.96 -13.11 1.07
N LYS A 61 -10.00 -14.01 0.08
CA LYS A 61 -10.96 -13.97 -1.03
C LYS A 61 -11.65 -15.31 -1.17
N SER A 62 -12.95 -15.24 -1.41
CA SER A 62 -13.83 -16.38 -1.24
C SER A 62 -14.98 -16.35 -2.24
N VAL A 63 -15.72 -17.46 -2.25
CA VAL A 63 -17.03 -17.59 -2.86
C VAL A 63 -18.04 -18.00 -1.80
N THR A 64 -19.32 -17.87 -2.13
CA THR A 64 -20.40 -18.39 -1.29
C THR A 64 -20.97 -19.66 -1.91
N LEU A 65 -20.88 -20.77 -1.21
CA LEU A 65 -21.64 -21.97 -1.53
C LEU A 65 -23.02 -21.82 -0.90
N VAL A 66 -24.06 -21.90 -1.72
CA VAL A 66 -25.44 -21.80 -1.28
C VAL A 66 -26.09 -23.17 -1.42
N THR A 67 -26.68 -23.67 -0.35
CA THR A 67 -27.46 -24.90 -0.36
C THR A 67 -28.92 -24.56 -0.07
N ILE A 68 -29.81 -24.91 -1.02
CA ILE A 68 -31.25 -24.80 -0.84
C ILE A 68 -31.77 -26.19 -0.49
N ARG A 69 -32.31 -26.36 0.71
CA ARG A 69 -32.86 -27.62 1.22
C ARG A 69 -34.28 -27.87 0.68
N ASP A 70 -34.79 -29.10 0.85
CA ASP A 70 -36.14 -29.48 0.42
C ASP A 70 -37.26 -28.69 1.12
N ASP A 71 -37.00 -28.24 2.36
CA ASP A 71 -37.89 -27.37 3.13
C ASP A 71 -37.77 -25.88 2.76
N ARG A 72 -36.99 -25.57 1.71
CA ARG A 72 -36.64 -24.23 1.21
C ARG A 72 -35.74 -23.42 2.13
N THR A 73 -35.19 -24.01 3.19
CA THR A 73 -34.17 -23.34 4.00
C THR A 73 -32.93 -23.05 3.15
N VAL A 74 -32.41 -21.83 3.24
CA VAL A 74 -31.20 -21.37 2.55
C VAL A 74 -30.04 -21.36 3.52
N GLU A 75 -29.06 -22.24 3.28
CA GLU A 75 -27.79 -22.26 4.01
C GLU A 75 -26.69 -21.65 3.15
N ILE A 76 -25.86 -20.81 3.75
CA ILE A 76 -24.70 -20.21 3.09
C ILE A 76 -23.42 -20.61 3.80
N GLU A 77 -22.40 -20.91 3.00
CA GLU A 77 -21.06 -21.23 3.49
C GLU A 77 -20.03 -20.40 2.72
N GLU A 78 -19.10 -19.79 3.44
CA GLU A 78 -17.95 -19.12 2.83
C GLU A 78 -16.85 -20.14 2.50
N ARG A 79 -16.38 -20.12 1.26
CA ARG A 79 -15.29 -20.97 0.79
C ARG A 79 -14.13 -20.11 0.31
N LEU A 80 -12.99 -20.17 1.00
CA LEU A 80 -11.76 -19.52 0.56
C LEU A 80 -11.35 -20.07 -0.81
N THR A 81 -11.05 -19.17 -1.75
CA THR A 81 -10.63 -19.52 -3.12
C THR A 81 -9.34 -18.85 -3.56
N SER A 82 -8.88 -17.80 -2.87
CA SER A 82 -7.63 -17.14 -3.24
C SER A 82 -6.44 -18.09 -3.18
N ILE A 83 -5.69 -18.11 -4.27
CA ILE A 83 -4.38 -18.78 -4.35
C ILE A 83 -3.31 -17.84 -3.77
N ALA A 84 -3.44 -16.54 -4.05
CA ALA A 84 -2.57 -15.49 -3.52
C ALA A 84 -3.39 -14.48 -2.71
N GLN A 85 -2.87 -14.07 -1.56
CA GLN A 85 -3.45 -13.06 -0.69
C GLN A 85 -2.51 -11.87 -0.57
N PHE A 86 -3.03 -10.69 -0.86
CA PHE A 86 -2.29 -9.44 -0.74
C PHE A 86 -2.37 -8.91 0.70
N GLU A 87 -1.24 -8.47 1.25
CA GLU A 87 -1.16 -7.91 2.59
C GLU A 87 -0.26 -6.67 2.62
N ARG A 88 -0.64 -5.67 3.42
CA ARG A 88 0.22 -4.54 3.75
C ARG A 88 0.83 -4.77 5.12
N VAL A 89 2.14 -4.65 5.21
CA VAL A 89 2.89 -4.99 6.41
C VAL A 89 3.70 -3.77 6.81
N ASN A 90 3.28 -3.16 7.91
CA ASN A 90 4.03 -2.06 8.50
C ASN A 90 5.14 -2.62 9.41
N VAL A 91 6.35 -2.12 9.21
CA VAL A 91 7.51 -2.47 10.01
C VAL A 91 8.09 -1.19 10.58
N ASP A 92 8.01 -1.07 11.90
CA ASP A 92 8.65 0.01 12.64
C ASP A 92 10.14 -0.28 12.83
N LEU A 93 10.97 0.66 12.36
CA LEU A 93 12.43 0.68 12.42
C LEU A 93 12.96 1.75 13.39
N THR A 94 12.08 2.35 14.21
CA THR A 94 12.47 3.40 15.17
C THR A 94 13.64 2.93 16.05
N GLU A 95 14.65 3.79 16.17
CA GLU A 95 15.88 3.58 16.95
C GLU A 95 16.73 2.37 16.53
N MET A 96 16.52 1.81 15.33
CA MET A 96 17.43 0.78 14.80
C MET A 96 18.75 1.39 14.35
N GLU A 97 19.85 0.86 14.89
CA GLU A 97 21.21 1.35 14.63
C GLU A 97 22.00 0.46 13.66
N GLU A 98 21.64 -0.83 13.58
CA GLU A 98 22.37 -1.82 12.79
C GLU A 98 21.55 -2.35 11.61
N TRP A 99 22.19 -2.47 10.46
CA TRP A 99 21.53 -2.92 9.23
C TRP A 99 20.99 -4.36 9.36
N SER A 100 21.74 -5.24 10.04
CA SER A 100 21.32 -6.61 10.30
C SER A 100 20.03 -6.69 11.12
N ASP A 101 19.80 -5.73 12.02
CA ASP A 101 18.60 -5.69 12.86
C ASP A 101 17.37 -5.28 12.05
N VAL A 102 17.54 -4.37 11.09
CA VAL A 102 16.50 -4.01 10.11
C VAL A 102 16.10 -5.24 9.29
N VAL A 103 17.08 -5.97 8.73
CA VAL A 103 16.82 -7.19 7.94
C VAL A 103 16.14 -8.27 8.80
N GLY A 104 16.62 -8.46 10.03
CA GLY A 104 16.02 -9.39 10.99
C GLY A 104 14.57 -9.03 11.31
N ARG A 105 14.27 -7.74 11.49
CA ARG A 105 12.91 -7.24 11.75
C ARG A 105 11.98 -7.46 10.57
N VAL A 106 12.44 -7.17 9.36
CA VAL A 106 11.68 -7.43 8.13
C VAL A 106 11.38 -8.91 7.99
N ARG A 107 12.37 -9.79 8.22
CA ARG A 107 12.17 -11.24 8.21
C ARG A 107 11.10 -11.68 9.21
N SER A 108 11.20 -11.27 10.47
CA SER A 108 10.19 -11.62 11.47
C SER A 108 8.79 -11.06 11.15
N ALA A 109 8.70 -9.93 10.44
CA ALA A 109 7.41 -9.42 9.97
C ALA A 109 6.83 -10.31 8.86
N LEU A 110 7.65 -10.72 7.90
CA LEU A 110 7.26 -11.64 6.82
C LEU A 110 6.83 -13.00 7.37
N GLU A 111 7.57 -13.58 8.30
CA GLU A 111 7.24 -14.85 8.97
C GLU A 111 5.87 -14.78 9.68
N ARG A 112 5.60 -13.70 10.41
CA ARG A 112 4.32 -13.49 11.09
C ARG A 112 3.16 -13.41 10.09
N VAL A 113 3.36 -12.69 8.99
CA VAL A 113 2.33 -12.51 7.96
C VAL A 113 2.07 -13.83 7.24
N ARG A 114 3.13 -14.55 6.86
CA ARG A 114 3.05 -15.90 6.30
C ARG A 114 2.25 -16.85 7.18
N ALA A 115 2.44 -16.81 8.49
CA ALA A 115 1.71 -17.64 9.45
C ALA A 115 0.23 -17.26 9.59
N SER A 116 -0.12 -16.00 9.32
CA SER A 116 -1.51 -15.49 9.38
C SER A 116 -2.31 -15.70 8.10
N VAL A 117 -1.63 -15.78 6.95
CA VAL A 117 -2.27 -15.91 5.64
C VAL A 117 -2.74 -17.34 5.40
N LYS A 118 -4.04 -17.50 5.09
CA LYS A 118 -4.63 -18.82 4.76
C LYS A 118 -4.36 -19.26 3.33
N SER A 119 -4.18 -18.30 2.42
CA SER A 119 -3.92 -18.59 1.01
C SER A 119 -2.55 -19.22 0.82
N ARG A 120 -2.36 -19.96 -0.27
CA ARG A 120 -1.08 -20.62 -0.54
C ARG A 120 0.06 -19.62 -0.60
N HIS A 121 -0.12 -18.49 -1.28
CA HIS A 121 0.89 -17.46 -1.43
C HIS A 121 0.51 -16.18 -0.68
N ALA A 122 1.51 -15.58 -0.02
CA ALA A 122 1.41 -14.24 0.55
C ALA A 122 2.14 -13.25 -0.35
N VAL A 123 1.46 -12.20 -0.78
CA VAL A 123 2.04 -11.12 -1.58
C VAL A 123 2.01 -9.86 -0.74
N VAL A 124 3.18 -9.37 -0.36
CA VAL A 124 3.34 -8.38 0.70
C VAL A 124 3.85 -7.07 0.14
N ARG A 125 3.18 -5.98 0.50
CA ARG A 125 3.76 -4.64 0.43
C ARG A 125 4.33 -4.27 1.80
N LEU A 126 5.62 -3.98 1.84
CA LEU A 126 6.33 -3.58 3.05
C LEU A 126 6.31 -2.06 3.17
N ASP A 127 5.76 -1.56 4.27
CA ASP A 127 5.79 -0.16 4.66
C ASP A 127 6.76 0.00 5.83
N LEU A 128 7.98 0.44 5.55
CA LEU A 128 9.02 0.64 6.56
C LEU A 128 8.93 2.07 7.10
N THR A 129 8.67 2.21 8.41
CA THR A 129 8.43 3.50 9.07
C THR A 129 9.33 3.68 10.28
N GLY A 130 9.57 4.91 10.71
CA GLY A 130 10.18 5.19 12.00
C GLY A 130 11.32 6.22 11.94
N ALA A 131 11.77 6.65 13.12
CA ALA A 131 12.91 7.55 13.26
C ALA A 131 14.16 6.74 13.63
N SER A 132 15.13 6.63 12.74
CA SER A 132 16.29 5.73 12.87
C SER A 132 17.59 6.44 12.51
N PRO A 133 18.67 6.17 13.26
CA PRO A 133 20.02 6.58 12.88
C PRO A 133 20.47 6.12 11.48
N LEU A 134 19.89 5.02 10.98
CA LEU A 134 20.17 4.45 9.65
C LEU A 134 19.33 5.05 8.53
N SER A 135 18.47 6.03 8.80
CA SER A 135 17.54 6.58 7.80
C SER A 135 18.21 6.95 6.47
N TRP A 136 19.37 7.63 6.50
CA TRP A 136 20.12 7.98 5.30
C TRP A 136 20.69 6.76 4.56
N ALA A 137 21.21 5.77 5.27
CA ALA A 137 21.71 4.53 4.68
C ALA A 137 20.57 3.73 4.02
N LEU A 138 19.42 3.63 4.69
CA LEU A 138 18.23 2.94 4.17
C LEU A 138 17.66 3.62 2.92
N ILE A 139 17.65 4.95 2.86
CA ILE A 139 17.20 5.71 1.68
C ILE A 139 18.18 5.52 0.52
N ARG A 140 19.49 5.60 0.79
CA ARG A 140 20.56 5.45 -0.21
C ARG A 140 20.57 4.05 -0.81
N ASP A 141 20.58 3.04 0.04
CA ASP A 141 20.75 1.63 -0.32
C ASP A 141 19.40 0.90 -0.39
N ARG A 142 18.35 1.61 -0.79
CA ARG A 142 16.99 1.07 -0.92
C ARG A 142 16.95 -0.22 -1.74
N ASP A 143 17.73 -0.28 -2.82
CA ASP A 143 17.74 -1.44 -3.72
C ASP A 143 18.39 -2.67 -3.05
N LEU A 144 19.40 -2.45 -2.19
CA LEU A 144 19.97 -3.52 -1.37
C LEU A 144 18.93 -4.04 -0.36
N LEU A 145 18.24 -3.12 0.32
CA LEU A 145 17.19 -3.48 1.28
C LEU A 145 16.03 -4.25 0.63
N LEU A 146 15.65 -3.87 -0.59
CA LEU A 146 14.65 -4.60 -1.37
C LEU A 146 15.12 -6.02 -1.68
N ALA A 147 16.36 -6.18 -2.17
CA ALA A 147 16.92 -7.50 -2.47
C ALA A 147 16.99 -8.40 -1.22
N GLU A 148 17.36 -7.84 -0.06
CA GLU A 148 17.37 -8.59 1.20
C GLU A 148 15.97 -8.95 1.68
N ALA A 149 14.99 -8.06 1.50
CA ALA A 149 13.59 -8.34 1.83
C ALA A 149 13.01 -9.44 0.92
N GLU A 150 13.33 -9.43 -0.38
CA GLU A 150 12.98 -10.48 -1.34
C GLU A 150 13.62 -11.82 -0.96
N GLN A 151 14.91 -11.81 -0.62
CA GLN A 151 15.62 -13.00 -0.15
C GLN A 151 15.01 -13.56 1.15
N ALA A 152 14.65 -12.69 2.09
CA ALA A 152 13.97 -13.09 3.33
C ALA A 152 12.58 -13.69 3.06
N ALA A 153 11.83 -13.15 2.10
CA ALA A 153 10.55 -13.68 1.68
C ALA A 153 10.68 -15.06 1.03
N GLU A 154 11.69 -15.27 0.18
CA GLU A 154 11.98 -16.57 -0.43
C GLU A 154 12.28 -17.64 0.65
N GLN A 155 13.10 -17.29 1.64
CA GLN A 155 13.42 -18.17 2.78
C GLN A 155 12.20 -18.49 3.67
N THR A 156 11.25 -17.55 3.76
CA THR A 156 9.99 -17.74 4.49
C THR A 156 9.06 -18.73 3.76
N GLY A 157 9.23 -18.88 2.44
CA GLY A 157 8.49 -19.80 1.59
C GLY A 157 7.13 -19.24 1.15
N ASP A 158 6.78 -19.47 -0.13
CA ASP A 158 5.52 -19.03 -0.74
C ASP A 158 5.13 -17.57 -0.42
N THR A 159 6.12 -16.70 -0.19
CA THR A 159 5.95 -15.29 0.20
C THR A 159 6.70 -14.42 -0.78
N TRP A 160 6.10 -13.32 -1.20
CA TRP A 160 6.60 -12.44 -2.24
C TRP A 160 6.52 -10.99 -1.78
N VAL A 161 7.58 -10.22 -2.00
CA VAL A 161 7.54 -8.77 -1.80
C VAL A 161 7.11 -8.12 -3.12
N GLU A 162 5.92 -7.50 -3.13
CA GLU A 162 5.43 -6.77 -4.30
C GLU A 162 6.07 -5.39 -4.40
N LYS A 163 6.20 -4.71 -3.26
CA LYS A 163 6.77 -3.37 -3.18
C LYS A 163 7.27 -3.07 -1.78
N LEU A 164 8.32 -2.26 -1.72
CA LEU A 164 8.87 -1.69 -0.49
C LEU A 164 8.74 -0.16 -0.53
N GLU A 165 8.04 0.39 0.45
CA GLU A 165 7.89 1.83 0.67
C GLU A 165 8.64 2.23 1.94
N LEU A 166 9.54 3.23 1.83
CA LEU A 166 10.27 3.77 2.96
C LEU A 166 9.68 5.12 3.40
N LYS A 167 9.39 5.24 4.68
CA LYS A 167 8.94 6.45 5.38
C LYS A 167 9.76 6.59 6.67
N VAL A 168 11.08 6.67 6.51
CA VAL A 168 12.03 6.79 7.60
C VAL A 168 12.55 8.22 7.73
N SER A 169 12.90 8.60 8.94
CA SER A 169 13.44 9.93 9.28
C SER A 169 14.65 9.78 10.20
N PRO A 170 15.57 10.77 10.25
CA PRO A 170 16.66 10.75 11.21
C PRO A 170 16.12 10.77 12.65
N SER A 171 16.86 10.17 13.59
CA SER A 171 16.47 10.18 15.00
C SER A 171 16.63 11.58 15.62
N THR A 172 15.87 11.87 16.68
CA THR A 172 15.94 13.15 17.40
C THR A 172 17.33 13.43 17.98
N SER A 173 18.06 12.39 18.40
CA SER A 173 19.44 12.50 18.87
C SER A 173 20.41 12.93 17.76
N GLN A 174 20.30 12.36 16.55
CA GLN A 174 21.05 12.82 15.39
C GLN A 174 20.67 14.24 14.99
N THR A 175 19.39 14.61 15.09
CA THR A 175 18.93 15.95 14.67
C THR A 175 19.57 17.07 15.51
N CYS A 176 19.91 16.82 16.78
CA CYS A 176 20.61 17.78 17.64
C CYS A 176 22.12 17.89 17.34
N GLU A 177 22.78 16.79 16.99
CA GLU A 177 24.21 16.81 16.60
C GLU A 177 24.40 17.32 15.16
N GLU A 178 23.45 17.02 14.26
CA GLU A 178 23.44 17.43 12.85
C GLU A 178 22.92 18.85 12.63
N ALA A 179 22.39 19.54 13.66
CA ALA A 179 21.95 20.93 13.54
C ALA A 179 23.09 21.90 13.14
N ALA A 180 24.35 21.51 13.32
CA ALA A 180 25.53 22.22 12.85
C ALA A 180 26.16 21.63 11.57
N ASP A 181 25.53 20.62 10.95
CA ASP A 181 26.00 20.00 9.71
C ASP A 181 25.51 20.80 8.49
N PRO A 182 26.42 21.34 7.65
CA PRO A 182 26.05 22.08 6.44
C PRO A 182 25.16 21.28 5.48
N ILE A 183 25.27 19.95 5.46
CA ILE A 183 24.43 19.08 4.63
C ILE A 183 23.00 19.04 5.17
N PHE A 184 22.83 19.07 6.49
CA PHE A 184 21.50 19.10 7.12
C PHE A 184 20.82 20.46 6.92
N GLU A 185 21.55 21.57 7.08
CA GLU A 185 21.06 22.92 6.77
C GLU A 185 20.67 23.07 5.30
N LEU A 186 21.50 22.53 4.38
CA LEU A 186 21.17 22.48 2.96
C LEU A 186 19.92 21.65 2.71
N ALA A 187 19.78 20.48 3.35
CA ALA A 187 18.59 19.64 3.22
C ALA A 187 17.32 20.36 3.71
N GLN A 188 17.41 21.11 4.82
CA GLN A 188 16.31 21.92 5.31
C GLN A 188 15.95 23.05 4.35
N SER A 189 16.95 23.72 3.79
CA SER A 189 16.77 24.77 2.78
C SER A 189 16.13 24.22 1.51
N MET A 190 16.58 23.06 1.02
CA MET A 190 15.98 22.35 -0.12
C MET A 190 14.54 21.96 0.14
N ARG A 191 14.20 21.48 1.36
CA ARG A 191 12.80 21.16 1.72
C ARG A 191 11.92 22.40 1.79
N ALA A 192 12.43 23.50 2.32
CA ALA A 192 11.71 24.77 2.37
C ALA A 192 11.45 25.31 0.96
N ASP A 193 12.46 25.27 0.08
CA ASP A 193 12.35 25.73 -1.30
C ASP A 193 11.46 24.79 -2.15
N ALA A 194 11.49 23.49 -1.90
CA ALA A 194 10.59 22.51 -2.53
C ALA A 194 9.10 22.77 -2.23
N GLY A 195 8.81 23.44 -1.11
CA GLY A 195 7.47 23.91 -0.76
C GLY A 195 7.08 25.24 -1.42
N SER A 196 7.99 25.90 -2.17
CA SER A 196 7.70 27.17 -2.83
C SER A 196 6.88 26.97 -4.10
N ASP A 197 5.95 27.91 -4.37
CA ASP A 197 5.13 27.88 -5.58
C ASP A 197 5.97 27.95 -6.86
N ALA A 198 7.10 28.69 -6.82
CA ALA A 198 8.00 28.85 -7.95
C ALA A 198 8.69 27.53 -8.32
N PHE A 199 9.28 26.85 -7.34
CA PHE A 199 9.92 25.56 -7.57
C PHE A 199 8.90 24.48 -7.96
N ARG A 200 7.72 24.48 -7.33
CA ARG A 200 6.63 23.56 -7.70
C ARG A 200 6.17 23.76 -9.13
N ALA A 201 6.06 25.01 -9.61
CA ALA A 201 5.70 25.32 -10.98
C ALA A 201 6.75 24.82 -11.98
N GLU A 202 8.04 24.98 -11.67
CA GLU A 202 9.14 24.47 -12.49
C GLU A 202 9.14 22.93 -12.53
N ALA A 203 8.97 22.28 -11.38
CA ALA A 203 8.86 20.83 -11.29
C ALA A 203 7.67 20.29 -12.09
N ARG A 204 6.50 20.96 -12.02
CA ARG A 204 5.32 20.63 -12.84
C ARG A 204 5.65 20.71 -14.32
N ALA A 205 6.25 21.80 -14.78
CA ALA A 205 6.58 22.00 -16.18
C ALA A 205 7.53 20.92 -16.70
N LEU A 206 8.52 20.52 -15.88
CA LEU A 206 9.44 19.43 -16.20
C LEU A 206 8.71 18.08 -16.33
N VAL A 207 7.86 17.73 -15.35
CA VAL A 207 7.08 16.48 -15.36
C VAL A 207 6.15 16.43 -16.56
N GLN A 208 5.43 17.51 -16.86
CA GLN A 208 4.54 17.59 -18.02
C GLN A 208 5.29 17.41 -19.34
N LYS A 209 6.49 17.99 -19.45
CA LYS A 209 7.36 17.79 -20.63
C LYS A 209 7.76 16.31 -20.77
N MET A 210 8.18 15.66 -19.69
CA MET A 210 8.51 14.23 -19.72
C MET A 210 7.30 13.38 -20.11
N VAL A 211 6.12 13.66 -19.59
CA VAL A 211 4.87 12.96 -19.95
C VAL A 211 4.54 13.15 -21.43
N ALA A 212 4.77 14.33 -22.00
CA ALA A 212 4.55 14.59 -23.42
C ALA A 212 5.48 13.76 -24.33
N ASP A 213 6.70 13.48 -23.87
CA ASP A 213 7.70 12.65 -24.57
C ASP A 213 7.42 11.14 -24.44
N LEU A 214 6.52 10.71 -23.55
CA LEU A 214 6.16 9.30 -23.37
C LEU A 214 5.15 8.81 -24.44
N PRO A 215 5.20 7.51 -24.80
CA PRO A 215 4.16 6.86 -25.60
C PRO A 215 2.78 6.97 -24.94
N PRO A 216 1.67 6.84 -25.71
CA PRO A 216 0.31 6.98 -25.19
C PRO A 216 0.04 6.16 -23.91
N ASP A 217 0.52 4.92 -23.86
CA ASP A 217 0.29 3.99 -22.74
C ASP A 217 1.04 4.40 -21.44
N GLY A 218 2.02 5.30 -21.55
CA GLY A 218 2.82 5.80 -20.42
C GLY A 218 2.43 7.19 -19.94
N ARG A 219 1.45 7.84 -20.57
CA ARG A 219 1.09 9.24 -20.24
C ARG A 219 0.44 9.41 -18.87
N ASP A 220 -0.13 8.33 -18.34
CA ASP A 220 -0.71 8.29 -17.00
C ASP A 220 0.37 8.17 -15.89
N PHE A 221 1.67 8.20 -16.25
CA PHE A 221 2.79 8.04 -15.31
C PHE A 221 2.74 9.01 -14.12
N ALA A 222 2.34 10.26 -14.36
CA ALA A 222 2.26 11.29 -13.33
C ALA A 222 0.82 11.50 -12.81
N GLY A 223 -0.11 10.60 -13.10
CA GLY A 223 -1.54 10.74 -12.80
C GLY A 223 -2.39 10.98 -14.04
N LYS A 224 -3.69 10.69 -13.91
CA LYS A 224 -4.71 10.80 -14.98
C LYS A 224 -5.44 12.13 -14.97
N ASP A 225 -5.36 12.86 -13.86
CA ASP A 225 -5.97 14.15 -13.66
C ASP A 225 -5.06 15.09 -12.87
N GLU A 226 -5.50 16.35 -12.73
CA GLU A 226 -4.73 17.39 -12.04
C GLU A 226 -4.49 17.04 -10.56
N ALA A 227 -5.45 16.38 -9.90
CA ALA A 227 -5.34 16.05 -8.49
C ALA A 227 -4.31 14.94 -8.25
N GLU A 228 -4.30 13.91 -9.10
CA GLU A 228 -3.28 12.87 -9.08
C GLU A 228 -1.89 13.43 -9.40
N LEU A 229 -1.81 14.42 -10.31
CA LEU A 229 -0.57 15.13 -10.62
C LEU A 229 -0.03 15.92 -9.42
N GLU A 230 -0.89 16.62 -8.66
CA GLU A 230 -0.46 17.29 -7.42
C GLU A 230 0.13 16.29 -6.41
N LEU A 231 -0.55 15.16 -6.21
CA LEU A 231 -0.11 14.12 -5.27
C LEU A 231 1.20 13.45 -5.73
N PHE A 232 1.41 13.34 -7.04
CA PHE A 232 2.67 12.89 -7.61
C PHE A 232 3.79 13.90 -7.33
N LEU A 233 3.55 15.19 -7.57
CA LEU A 233 4.53 16.25 -7.32
C LEU A 233 4.90 16.33 -5.83
N ASP A 234 3.94 16.30 -4.92
CA ASP A 234 4.17 16.30 -3.47
C ASP A 234 5.13 15.17 -3.06
N ARG A 235 4.90 13.98 -3.61
CA ARG A 235 5.68 12.79 -3.31
C ARG A 235 7.10 12.88 -3.87
N VAL A 236 7.25 13.31 -5.12
CA VAL A 236 8.57 13.42 -5.78
C VAL A 236 9.41 14.50 -5.13
N LEU A 237 8.83 15.66 -4.81
CA LEU A 237 9.51 16.76 -4.16
C LEU A 237 9.99 16.39 -2.76
N ALA A 238 9.13 15.77 -1.94
CA ALA A 238 9.49 15.33 -0.60
C ALA A 238 10.58 14.24 -0.61
N ASN A 239 10.46 13.25 -1.49
CA ASN A 239 11.42 12.14 -1.57
C ASN A 239 12.75 12.56 -2.22
N GLY A 240 12.70 13.46 -3.20
CA GLY A 240 13.87 13.93 -3.94
C GLY A 240 14.87 14.64 -3.05
N ALA A 241 14.39 15.55 -2.18
CA ALA A 241 15.26 16.22 -1.20
C ALA A 241 15.98 15.21 -0.30
N ASN A 242 15.24 14.24 0.25
CA ASN A 242 15.80 13.22 1.12
C ASN A 242 16.83 12.33 0.40
N LEU A 243 16.57 11.95 -0.85
CA LEU A 243 17.51 11.14 -1.64
C LEU A 243 18.82 11.89 -1.94
N VAL A 244 18.76 13.18 -2.28
CA VAL A 244 19.96 14.00 -2.50
C VAL A 244 20.77 14.11 -1.22
N THR A 245 20.11 14.40 -0.09
CA THR A 245 20.78 14.47 1.22
C THR A 245 21.45 13.14 1.59
N ALA A 246 20.76 12.02 1.39
CA ALA A 246 21.30 10.68 1.65
C ALA A 246 22.60 10.42 0.85
N ARG A 247 22.62 10.82 -0.43
CA ARG A 247 23.81 10.68 -1.28
C ARG A 247 24.94 11.62 -0.89
N LEU A 248 24.64 12.86 -0.50
CA LEU A 248 25.65 13.83 -0.06
C LEU A 248 26.33 13.42 1.25
N LYS A 249 25.57 12.91 2.23
CA LYS A 249 26.12 12.35 3.48
C LYS A 249 27.14 11.24 3.22
N ALA A 250 26.86 10.37 2.26
CA ALA A 250 27.77 9.29 1.89
C ALA A 250 29.07 9.77 1.24
N GLY A 251 29.02 10.86 0.46
CA GLY A 251 30.19 11.46 -0.18
C GLY A 251 31.11 12.23 0.77
N GLY A 252 30.60 12.70 1.92
CA GLY A 252 31.39 13.39 2.95
C GLY A 252 32.10 12.47 3.94
N SER A 253 31.86 11.15 3.88
CA SER A 253 32.51 10.13 4.74
C SER A 253 33.71 9.43 4.07
N GLN A 254 34.27 9.99 3.00
CA GLN A 254 35.51 9.52 2.36
C GLN A 254 36.68 10.48 2.61
#